data_AF-A0A316KF30-F1
#
_entry.id   AF-A0A316KF30-F1
#
_cell.length_a   1.000
_cell.length_b   1.000
_cell.length_c   1.000
_cell.angle_alpha   90.00
_cell.angle_beta   90.00
_cell.angle_gamma   90.00
#
_symmetry.space_group_name_H-M   'P 1'
#
loop_
_entity.id
_entity.type
_entity.pdbx_description
1 polymer ?
#
loop_
_entity_poly.entity_id
_entity_poly.type
_entity_poly.pdbx_seq_one_letter_code
_entity_poly.pdbx_strand_id
1 'polypeptide(L)'
;MNKAFYIIGIVFAIIFFFVCGFYIADVNSARSLEILSSYSSYDSYSSYSYGSGIAESLTEEAGMISIFFFLSFMVIDLLGLMKVKTKTTKVMAIIGLAISALFLLWDFAMISSPGSMSFDEVGMGFLLYCFIMLAFCIVGLVQSVQYAKMLKTGVTAGNSESDILDS
;
A
#
# COMPACT_ATOMS: atom_id res chain seq x y z
N MET A 1 -13.90 -15.72 11.84
CA MET A 1 -13.36 -15.63 10.46
C MET A 1 -12.74 -14.27 10.13
N ASN A 2 -13.21 -13.14 10.70
CA ASN A 2 -12.75 -11.80 10.27
C ASN A 2 -11.27 -11.48 10.60
N LYS A 3 -10.70 -12.10 11.64
CA LYS A 3 -9.31 -11.87 12.08
C LYS A 3 -8.27 -12.29 11.04
N ALA A 4 -8.54 -13.34 10.28
CA ALA A 4 -7.61 -13.91 9.32
C ALA A 4 -7.29 -12.92 8.19
N PHE A 5 -8.26 -12.14 7.72
CA PHE A 5 -8.06 -11.15 6.67
C PHE A 5 -7.10 -10.03 7.10
N TYR A 6 -7.24 -9.54 8.33
CA TYR A 6 -6.32 -8.52 8.85
C TYR A 6 -4.92 -9.06 9.10
N ILE A 7 -4.79 -10.33 9.51
CA ILE A 7 -3.48 -10.98 9.63
C ILE A 7 -2.80 -11.10 8.25
N ILE A 8 -3.56 -11.52 7.23
CA ILE A 8 -3.07 -11.57 5.85
C ILE A 8 -2.65 -10.18 5.37
N GLY A 9 -3.42 -9.14 5.68
CA GLY A 9 -3.07 -7.75 5.37
C GLY A 9 -1.78 -7.28 6.03
N ILE A 10 -1.54 -7.64 7.29
CA ILE A 10 -0.27 -7.34 7.98
C ILE A 10 0.90 -8.03 7.27
N VAL A 11 0.75 -9.29 6.89
CA VAL A 11 1.80 -10.03 6.16
C VAL A 11 2.09 -9.37 4.80
N PHE A 12 1.04 -9.00 4.06
CA PHE A 12 1.17 -8.31 2.78
C PHE A 12 1.84 -6.93 2.93
N ALA A 13 1.54 -6.18 3.99
CA ALA A 13 2.23 -4.92 4.28
C ALA A 13 3.72 -5.14 4.54
N ILE A 14 4.10 -6.14 5.34
CA ILE A 14 5.51 -6.43 5.58
C ILE A 14 6.22 -6.81 4.26
N ILE A 15 5.61 -7.66 3.43
CA ILE A 15 6.19 -8.03 2.14
C ILE A 15 6.34 -6.79 1.25
N PHE A 16 5.29 -5.97 1.14
CA PHE A 16 5.31 -4.76 0.31
C PHE A 16 6.40 -3.78 0.75
N PHE A 17 6.63 -3.64 2.06
CA PHE A 17 7.72 -2.80 2.59
C PHE A 17 9.09 -3.24 2.06
N PHE A 18 9.39 -4.54 2.09
CA PHE A 18 10.67 -5.05 1.58
C PHE A 18 10.76 -4.93 0.05
N VAL A 19 9.67 -5.17 -0.67
CA VAL A 19 9.61 -5.01 -2.13
C VAL A 19 9.91 -3.55 -2.52
N CYS A 20 9.24 -2.58 -1.90
CA CYS A 20 9.53 -1.16 -2.14
C CYS A 20 10.98 -0.82 -1.80
N GLY A 21 11.50 -1.28 -0.66
CA GLY A 21 12.89 -1.02 -0.27
C GLY A 21 13.91 -1.58 -1.27
N PHE A 22 13.67 -2.77 -1.80
CA PHE A 22 14.52 -3.39 -2.83
C PHE A 22 14.51 -2.58 -4.13
N TYR A 23 13.32 -2.27 -4.67
CA TYR A 23 13.22 -1.53 -5.93
C TYR A 23 13.70 -0.07 -5.82
N ILE A 24 13.57 0.59 -4.67
CA ILE A 24 14.17 1.92 -4.43
C ILE A 24 15.70 1.85 -4.57
N ALA A 25 16.33 0.84 -3.95
CA ALA A 25 17.78 0.68 -4.00
C ALA A 25 18.29 0.36 -5.41
N ASP A 26 17.59 -0.51 -6.13
CA ASP A 26 17.95 -0.92 -7.49
C ASP A 26 17.78 0.22 -8.50
N VAL A 27 16.65 0.95 -8.46
CA VAL A 27 16.40 2.09 -9.35
C VAL A 27 17.37 3.23 -9.08
N ASN A 28 17.65 3.54 -7.81
CA ASN A 28 18.63 4.57 -7.47
C ASN A 28 20.06 4.20 -7.91
N SER A 29 20.43 2.91 -7.79
CA SER A 29 21.73 2.41 -8.25
C SER A 29 21.84 2.49 -9.78
N ALA A 30 20.79 2.10 -10.51
CA ALA A 30 20.73 2.20 -11.96
C ALA A 30 20.82 3.66 -12.43
N ARG A 31 20.07 4.58 -11.81
CA ARG A 31 20.10 6.01 -12.15
C ARG A 31 21.47 6.64 -11.86
N SER A 32 22.09 6.28 -10.73
CA SER A 32 23.42 6.77 -10.36
C SER A 32 24.51 6.30 -11.34
N LEU A 33 24.40 5.06 -11.81
CA LEU A 33 25.31 4.49 -12.81
C LEU A 33 25.17 5.20 -14.18
N GLU A 34 23.94 5.50 -14.59
CA GLU A 34 23.65 6.22 -15.85
C GLU A 34 24.25 7.65 -15.82
N ILE A 35 24.09 8.36 -14.70
CA ILE A 35 24.70 9.69 -14.49
C ILE A 35 26.24 9.62 -14.47
N LEU A 36 26.81 8.61 -13.81
CA LEU A 36 28.28 8.46 -13.74
C LEU A 36 28.87 8.13 -15.12
N SER A 37 28.21 7.27 -15.88
CA SER A 37 28.65 6.89 -17.24
C SER A 37 28.66 8.08 -18.19
N SER A 38 27.66 8.97 -18.10
CA SER A 38 27.56 10.19 -18.90
C SER A 38 28.56 11.28 -18.51
N TYR A 39 29.07 11.26 -17.26
CA TYR A 39 30.17 12.12 -16.83
C TYR A 39 31.54 11.60 -17.28
N SER A 40 31.72 10.28 -17.35
CA SER A 40 32.99 9.65 -17.76
C SER A 40 33.29 9.74 -19.26
N SER A 41 32.29 10.04 -20.09
CA SER A 41 32.43 10.09 -21.55
C SER A 41 33.18 11.31 -22.11
N TYR A 42 33.72 12.19 -21.27
CA TYR A 42 34.56 13.31 -21.72
C TYR A 42 36.05 12.94 -21.87
N ASP A 43 36.48 11.79 -21.33
CA ASP A 43 37.85 11.32 -21.45
C ASP A 43 37.88 9.83 -21.78
N SER A 44 38.54 9.51 -22.89
CA SER A 44 38.97 8.17 -23.33
C SER A 44 37.94 7.22 -23.98
N TYR A 45 38.33 6.84 -25.21
CA TYR A 45 37.95 5.68 -26.00
C TYR A 45 37.46 4.46 -25.18
N SER A 46 36.38 3.84 -25.67
CA SER A 46 35.85 2.52 -25.28
C SER A 46 35.01 2.47 -24.00
N SER A 47 33.93 3.25 -23.93
CA SER A 47 32.83 2.97 -23.00
C SER A 47 31.85 1.98 -23.62
N TYR A 48 31.81 0.77 -23.07
CA TYR A 48 30.67 -0.13 -23.26
C TYR A 48 29.41 0.64 -22.84
N SER A 49 28.53 0.91 -23.81
CA SER A 49 27.23 1.53 -23.57
C SER A 49 26.43 0.59 -22.67
N TYR A 50 26.45 0.86 -21.36
CA TYR A 50 25.40 0.37 -20.47
C TYR A 50 24.10 1.01 -20.94
N GLY A 51 23.13 0.19 -21.30
CA GLY A 51 21.93 0.60 -22.01
C GLY A 51 21.19 1.72 -21.30
N SER A 52 21.06 2.86 -21.98
CA SER A 52 20.06 3.88 -21.67
C SER A 52 18.68 3.21 -21.57
N GLY A 53 17.95 3.47 -20.48
CA GLY A 53 16.59 2.92 -20.26
C GLY A 53 16.48 1.78 -19.24
N ILE A 54 17.56 1.34 -18.59
CA ILE A 54 17.47 0.31 -17.52
C ILE A 54 16.69 0.84 -16.30
N ALA A 55 16.90 2.09 -15.91
CA ALA A 55 16.17 2.70 -14.79
C ALA A 55 14.67 2.88 -15.07
N GLU A 56 14.31 3.21 -16.32
CA GLU A 56 12.92 3.32 -16.77
C GLU A 56 12.23 1.95 -16.75
N SER A 57 12.88 0.92 -17.30
CA SER A 57 12.37 -0.46 -17.28
C SER A 57 12.17 -0.99 -15.85
N LEU A 58 13.09 -0.71 -14.94
CA LEU A 58 12.96 -1.10 -13.52
C LEU A 58 11.82 -0.34 -12.82
N THR A 59 11.61 0.93 -13.18
CA THR A 59 10.51 1.76 -12.64
C THR A 59 9.16 1.23 -13.10
N GLU A 60 9.02 0.86 -14.38
CA GLU A 60 7.79 0.24 -14.91
C GLU A 60 7.50 -1.11 -14.23
N GLU A 61 8.52 -1.96 -14.07
CA GLU A 61 8.39 -3.25 -13.41
C GLU A 61 7.95 -3.09 -11.94
N ALA A 62 8.59 -2.18 -11.21
CA ALA A 62 8.26 -1.86 -9.83
C ALA A 62 6.81 -1.35 -9.70
N GLY A 63 6.37 -0.49 -10.62
CA GLY A 63 5.00 0.01 -10.70
C GLY A 63 3.97 -1.11 -10.91
N MET A 64 4.24 -2.02 -11.84
CA MET A 64 3.35 -3.16 -12.09
C MET A 64 3.20 -4.07 -10.86
N ILE A 65 4.28 -4.25 -10.10
CA ILE A 65 4.26 -5.02 -8.86
C ILE A 65 3.51 -4.25 -7.76
N SER A 66 3.70 -2.94 -7.63
CA SER A 66 2.97 -2.14 -6.63
C SER A 66 1.47 -2.10 -6.89
N ILE A 67 1.01 -2.08 -8.14
CA ILE A 67 -0.42 -2.21 -8.49
C ILE A 67 -1.02 -3.47 -7.86
N PHE A 68 -0.34 -4.61 -7.93
CA PHE A 68 -0.83 -5.86 -7.34
C PHE A 68 -1.04 -5.75 -5.82
N PHE A 69 -0.11 -5.11 -5.12
CA PHE A 69 -0.22 -4.88 -3.68
C PHE A 69 -1.33 -3.88 -3.34
N PHE A 70 -1.46 -2.76 -4.07
CA PHE A 70 -2.54 -1.79 -3.87
C PHE A 70 -3.92 -2.42 -4.06
N LEU A 71 -4.10 -3.23 -5.11
CA LEU A 71 -5.34 -3.98 -5.33
C LEU A 71 -5.63 -4.94 -4.18
N SER A 72 -4.60 -5.63 -3.68
CA SER A 72 -4.74 -6.55 -2.54
C SER A 72 -5.18 -5.82 -1.26
N PHE A 73 -4.62 -4.65 -0.97
CA PHE A 73 -5.04 -3.82 0.17
C PHE A 73 -6.47 -3.30 0.03
N MET A 74 -6.86 -2.84 -1.17
CA MET A 74 -8.24 -2.42 -1.43
C MET A 74 -9.25 -3.56 -1.22
N VAL A 75 -8.91 -4.78 -1.63
CA VAL A 75 -9.77 -5.95 -1.37
C VAL A 75 -9.91 -6.20 0.13
N ILE A 76 -8.83 -6.07 0.91
CA ILE A 76 -8.87 -6.24 2.36
C ILE A 76 -9.74 -5.17 3.02
N ASP A 77 -9.63 -3.91 2.61
CA ASP A 77 -10.47 -2.81 3.11
C ASP A 77 -11.95 -3.01 2.74
N LEU A 78 -12.25 -3.42 1.51
CA LEU A 78 -13.60 -3.78 1.06
C LEU A 78 -14.18 -4.94 1.87
N LEU A 79 -13.39 -5.99 2.12
CA LEU A 79 -13.81 -7.11 2.97
C LEU A 79 -14.04 -6.66 4.42
N GLY A 80 -13.25 -5.68 4.91
CA GLY A 80 -13.47 -5.01 6.19
C GLY A 80 -14.84 -4.34 6.27
N LEU A 81 -15.23 -3.60 5.22
CA LEU A 81 -16.55 -2.96 5.11
C LEU A 81 -17.70 -3.97 5.09
N MET A 82 -17.52 -5.09 4.37
CA MET A 82 -18.56 -6.10 4.24
C MET A 82 -18.77 -6.93 5.52
N LYS A 83 -17.69 -7.27 6.24
CA LYS A 83 -17.74 -8.23 7.34
C LYS A 83 -17.81 -7.62 8.74
N VAL A 84 -17.43 -6.37 8.94
CA VAL A 84 -17.43 -5.73 10.27
C VAL A 84 -18.42 -4.57 10.28
N LYS A 85 -19.46 -4.68 11.13
CA LYS A 85 -20.57 -3.71 11.17
C LYS A 85 -20.33 -2.52 12.10
N THR A 86 -19.18 -2.42 12.76
CA THR A 86 -18.88 -1.31 13.67
C THR A 86 -18.64 -0.01 12.89
N LYS A 87 -19.11 1.12 13.44
CA LYS A 87 -18.97 2.45 12.81
C LYS A 87 -17.49 2.80 12.57
N THR A 88 -16.62 2.49 13.54
CA THR A 88 -15.19 2.80 13.45
C THR A 88 -14.48 2.00 12.36
N THR A 89 -14.77 0.70 12.20
CA THR A 89 -14.16 -0.09 11.11
C THR A 89 -14.61 0.41 9.75
N LYS A 90 -15.87 0.85 9.62
CA LYS A 90 -16.36 1.43 8.37
C LYS A 90 -15.64 2.71 7.99
N VAL A 91 -15.45 3.63 8.93
CA VAL A 91 -14.72 4.88 8.67
C VAL A 91 -13.26 4.58 8.30
N MET A 92 -12.58 3.71 9.05
CA MET A 92 -11.18 3.36 8.77
C MET A 92 -11.01 2.69 7.40
N ALA A 93 -11.92 1.80 7.02
CA ALA A 93 -11.85 1.14 5.72
C ALA A 93 -12.19 2.09 4.56
N ILE A 94 -13.09 3.07 4.75
CA ILE A 94 -13.34 4.13 3.74
C ILE A 94 -12.08 5.00 3.57
N ILE A 95 -11.43 5.38 4.67
CA ILE A 95 -10.20 6.17 4.63
C ILE A 95 -9.08 5.35 3.97
N GLY A 96 -8.91 4.08 4.33
CA GLY A 96 -7.94 3.17 3.72
C GLY A 96 -8.14 3.01 2.22
N LEU A 97 -9.40 2.84 1.78
CA LEU A 97 -9.76 2.74 0.37
C LEU A 97 -9.47 4.05 -0.38
N ALA A 98 -9.82 5.21 0.21
CA ALA A 98 -9.53 6.52 -0.40
C ALA A 98 -8.03 6.77 -0.56
N ILE A 99 -7.23 6.45 0.47
CA ILE A 99 -5.77 6.57 0.41
C ILE A 99 -5.21 5.60 -0.62
N SER A 100 -5.66 4.34 -0.63
CA SER A 100 -5.22 3.33 -1.60
C SER A 100 -5.52 3.73 -3.04
N ALA A 101 -6.69 4.34 -3.30
CA ALA A 101 -7.05 4.85 -4.61
C ALA A 101 -6.16 6.03 -5.04
N LEU A 102 -5.79 6.92 -4.11
CA LEU A 102 -4.88 8.03 -4.39
C LEU A 102 -3.48 7.52 -4.74
N PHE A 103 -2.94 6.57 -3.97
CA PHE A 103 -1.63 5.98 -4.23
C PHE A 103 -1.61 5.16 -5.51
N LEU A 104 -2.70 4.47 -5.86
CA LEU A 104 -2.84 3.77 -7.12
C LEU A 104 -2.90 4.72 -8.33
N LEU A 105 -3.54 5.88 -8.19
CA LEU A 105 -3.50 6.92 -9.23
C LEU A 105 -2.07 7.47 -9.38
N TRP A 106 -1.36 7.67 -8.27
CA TRP A 106 0.04 8.08 -8.30
C TRP A 106 0.92 7.03 -8.98
N ASP A 107 0.68 5.74 -8.73
CA ASP A 107 1.37 4.63 -9.41
C ASP A 107 1.15 4.65 -10.92
N PHE A 108 -0.09 4.86 -11.37
CA PHE A 108 -0.37 5.06 -12.80
C PHE A 108 0.31 6.28 -13.39
N ALA A 109 0.38 7.39 -12.65
CA ALA A 109 1.08 8.59 -13.10
C ALA A 109 2.58 8.32 -13.29
N MET A 110 3.19 7.55 -12.38
CA MET A 110 4.58 7.13 -12.50
C MET A 110 4.80 6.21 -13.71
N ILE A 111 3.96 5.18 -13.91
CA ILE A 111 4.04 4.28 -15.06
C ILE A 111 3.83 5.02 -16.39
N SER A 112 3.03 6.09 -16.40
CA SER A 112 2.78 6.88 -17.62
C SER A 112 3.99 7.69 -18.10
N SER A 113 4.96 7.95 -17.20
CA SER A 113 6.17 8.72 -17.51
C SER A 113 7.34 8.31 -16.61
N PRO A 114 7.87 7.08 -16.78
CA PRO A 114 8.88 6.50 -15.90
C PRO A 114 10.22 7.26 -15.97
N GLY A 115 10.50 7.96 -17.08
CA GLY A 115 11.68 8.80 -17.23
C GLY A 115 11.61 10.15 -16.50
N SER A 116 10.41 10.65 -16.15
CA SER A 116 10.24 11.91 -15.41
C SER A 116 9.95 11.73 -13.93
N MET A 117 9.35 10.59 -13.55
CA MET A 117 8.98 10.26 -12.18
C MET A 117 9.45 8.83 -11.90
N SER A 118 10.55 8.73 -11.17
CA SER A 118 11.25 7.46 -10.93
C SER A 118 10.80 6.78 -9.64
N PHE A 119 10.87 5.45 -9.61
CA PHE A 119 10.37 4.68 -8.47
C PHE A 119 11.12 4.95 -7.16
N ASP A 120 12.38 5.41 -7.20
CA ASP A 120 13.10 5.76 -5.97
C ASP A 120 12.52 7.00 -5.27
N GLU A 121 11.94 7.93 -6.03
CA GLU A 121 11.26 9.11 -5.48
C GLU A 121 9.86 8.77 -4.98
N VAL A 122 9.07 8.07 -5.79
CA VAL A 122 7.69 7.70 -5.47
C VAL A 122 7.64 6.59 -4.42
N GLY A 123 8.59 5.67 -4.47
CA GLY A 123 8.71 4.52 -3.58
C GLY A 123 8.88 4.93 -2.11
N MET A 124 9.50 6.08 -1.81
CA MET A 124 9.51 6.61 -0.44
C MET A 124 8.09 6.93 0.06
N GLY A 125 7.23 7.47 -0.80
CA GLY A 125 5.82 7.66 -0.50
C GLY A 125 5.09 6.34 -0.28
N PHE A 126 5.42 5.32 -1.07
CA PHE A 126 4.82 3.98 -0.95
C PHE A 126 5.22 3.28 0.35
N LEU A 127 6.45 3.52 0.85
CA LEU A 127 6.86 3.04 2.18
C LEU A 127 6.03 3.68 3.30
N LEU A 128 5.74 4.98 3.21
CA LEU A 128 4.87 5.66 4.17
C LEU A 128 3.44 5.11 4.11
N TYR A 129 2.90 4.89 2.91
CA TYR A 129 1.63 4.21 2.72
C TYR A 129 1.61 2.83 3.37
N CYS A 130 2.70 2.09 3.26
CA CYS A 130 2.83 0.77 3.86
C CYS A 130 2.67 0.80 5.39
N PHE A 131 3.25 1.80 6.07
CA PHE A 131 3.05 1.99 7.51
C PHE A 131 1.62 2.36 7.87
N ILE A 132 0.97 3.20 7.07
CA ILE A 132 -0.44 3.58 7.27
C ILE A 132 -1.34 2.34 7.16
N MET A 133 -1.17 1.54 6.10
CA MET A 133 -1.98 0.33 5.89
C MET A 133 -1.71 -0.73 6.95
N LEU A 134 -0.47 -0.87 7.41
CA LEU A 134 -0.12 -1.74 8.52
C LEU A 134 -0.84 -1.31 9.81
N ALA A 135 -0.82 -0.01 10.13
CA ALA A 135 -1.53 0.52 11.29
C ALA A 135 -3.05 0.28 11.19
N PHE A 136 -3.64 0.48 10.01
CA PHE A 136 -5.06 0.25 9.78
C PHE A 136 -5.43 -1.23 9.91
N CYS A 137 -4.59 -2.14 9.42
CA CYS A 137 -4.79 -3.58 9.59
C CYS A 137 -4.74 -4.01 11.06
N ILE A 138 -3.82 -3.45 11.86
CA ILE A 138 -3.74 -3.72 13.31
C ILE A 138 -5.00 -3.22 14.03
N VAL A 139 -5.44 -2.00 13.76
CA VAL A 139 -6.66 -1.43 14.35
C VAL A 139 -7.89 -2.25 13.95
N GLY A 140 -7.98 -2.65 12.67
CA GLY A 140 -9.04 -3.52 12.15
C GLY A 140 -9.04 -4.90 12.84
N LEU A 141 -7.86 -5.47 13.08
CA LEU A 141 -7.73 -6.72 13.84
C LEU A 141 -8.26 -6.57 15.26
N VAL A 142 -7.84 -5.53 15.99
CA VAL A 142 -8.29 -5.28 17.37
C VAL A 142 -9.81 -5.11 17.43
N GLN A 143 -10.38 -4.31 16.52
CA GLN A 143 -11.83 -4.10 16.43
C GLN A 143 -12.58 -5.39 16.08
N SER A 144 -12.04 -6.21 15.18
CA SER A 144 -12.62 -7.51 14.84
C SER A 144 -12.61 -8.49 16.03
N VAL A 145 -11.57 -8.43 16.87
CA VAL A 145 -11.46 -9.24 18.09
C VAL A 145 -12.44 -8.76 19.16
N GLN A 146 -12.54 -7.44 19.38
CA GLN A 146 -13.49 -6.87 20.34
C GLN A 146 -14.94 -7.20 19.94
N TYR A 147 -15.31 -7.01 18.67
CA TYR A 147 -16.64 -7.34 18.18
C TYR A 147 -16.96 -8.84 18.32
N ALA A 148 -16.00 -9.72 18.02
CA ALA A 148 -16.17 -11.16 18.21
C ALA A 148 -16.30 -11.55 19.69
N LYS A 149 -15.65 -10.82 20.62
CA LYS A 149 -15.83 -11.00 22.06
C LYS A 149 -17.24 -10.55 22.49
N MET A 150 -17.69 -9.38 22.06
CA MET A 150 -19.03 -8.86 22.38
C MET A 150 -20.15 -9.81 21.93
N LEU A 151 -20.03 -10.40 20.74
CA LEU A 151 -20.96 -11.44 20.26
C LEU A 151 -20.95 -12.72 21.10
N LYS A 152 -19.79 -13.14 21.61
CA LYS A 152 -19.66 -14.35 22.44
C LYS A 152 -20.16 -14.16 23.87
N THR A 153 -20.02 -12.96 24.43
CA THR A 153 -20.44 -12.67 25.81
C THR A 153 -21.93 -12.37 25.92
N GLY A 154 -22.70 -12.42 24.82
CA GLY A 154 -24.16 -12.21 24.86
C GLY A 154 -24.59 -10.80 25.30
N VAL A 155 -23.66 -9.85 25.38
CA VAL A 155 -23.98 -8.44 25.59
C VAL A 155 -24.43 -7.89 24.24
N THR A 156 -25.61 -8.34 23.83
CA THR A 156 -26.51 -7.54 23.02
C THR A 156 -26.64 -6.23 23.78
N ALA A 157 -26.10 -5.15 23.22
CA ALA A 157 -26.46 -3.83 23.65
C ALA A 157 -27.99 -3.74 23.54
N GLY A 158 -28.66 -3.84 24.69
CA GLY A 158 -29.97 -3.28 24.85
C GLY A 158 -29.90 -1.77 24.60
N ASN A 159 -31.04 -1.26 24.12
CA ASN A 159 -31.41 0.14 23.88
C ASN A 159 -30.97 0.67 22.51
N SER A 160 -31.84 1.08 21.58
CA SER A 160 -33.18 1.67 21.74
C SER A 160 -33.98 1.56 20.44
N GLU A 161 -35.05 0.75 20.40
CA GLU A 161 -36.05 0.81 19.33
C GLU A 161 -37.50 0.89 19.84
N SER A 162 -37.76 0.91 21.15
CA SER A 162 -39.14 0.79 21.67
C SER A 162 -39.59 1.73 22.80
N ASP A 163 -38.77 2.66 23.31
CA ASP A 163 -39.11 3.39 24.56
C ASP A 163 -39.18 4.93 24.44
N ILE A 164 -39.36 5.46 23.22
CA ILE A 164 -39.54 6.92 22.98
C ILE A 164 -40.94 7.25 22.42
N LEU A 165 -41.77 6.26 22.10
CA LEU A 165 -43.10 6.49 21.51
C LEU A 165 -44.27 6.16 22.46
N ASP A 166 -44.02 5.87 23.73
CA ASP A 166 -45.08 5.54 24.70
C ASP A 166 -45.02 6.39 25.98
N SER A 167 -44.76 7.70 25.85
CA SER A 167 -44.93 8.71 26.90
C SER A 167 -45.24 10.09 26.33
#